data_AF-A0A2T5KJA0-F1
#
_entry.id   AF-A0A2T5KJA0-F1
#
_cell.length_a   1.000
_cell.length_b   1.000
_cell.length_c   1.000
_cell.angle_alpha   90.00
_cell.angle_beta   90.00
_cell.angle_gamma   90.00
#
_symmetry.space_group_name_H-M   'P 1'
#
loop_
_entity.id
_entity.type
_entity.pdbx_description
1 polymer ?
#
loop_
_entity_poly.entity_id
_entity_poly.type
_entity_poly.pdbx_seq_one_letter_code
_entity_poly.pdbx_strand_id
1 'polypeptide(L)'
;MHPRSLMFALALVASPFAFPAPGLASTSSTALFDSEVAAGLPRSFYLPGDDLPGDGTARKLDVLERLDVELEAPDGGSGTMFLAEVDGQPATIVRMGDALDIAFDEKTEQTPSRRRTKRSTDWPVDYAGASELFFPPSNDAEPTERQPDRAEENELRVWIFLHDDAGEDNHAKVLNWYAAGWIREMMTEVKPGLPVRVTLKARIQGVTDFDYHASNSRIDRLADFRQVADDYVQAQGGTAGRFTKHVLLVGEPAKNWVGRSFDTVLGVAQVNGHSAFVSNHGHRHNFAHEVGHMIGARHEDAAVYLLHVSNMGNSIIGKISNQQYTDANRQNIRNFLNARL
;
A
#
# COMPACT_ATOMS: atom_id res chain seq x y z
N MET A 1 32.34 -56.43 -74.91
CA MET A 1 31.46 -56.63 -73.73
C MET A 1 31.38 -55.30 -72.97
N HIS A 2 30.24 -54.63 -73.05
CA HIS A 2 29.98 -53.37 -72.33
C HIS A 2 29.54 -53.65 -70.89
N PRO A 3 29.97 -52.83 -69.93
CA PRO A 3 29.13 -52.48 -68.79
C PRO A 3 28.70 -51.00 -68.84
N ARG A 4 27.43 -50.82 -68.53
CA ARG A 4 26.64 -49.59 -68.58
C ARG A 4 26.97 -48.67 -67.40
N SER A 5 27.19 -47.40 -67.68
CA SER A 5 27.19 -46.30 -66.70
C SER A 5 25.76 -46.01 -66.23
N LEU A 6 25.52 -46.05 -64.92
CA LEU A 6 24.33 -45.48 -64.28
C LEU A 6 24.71 -44.11 -63.70
N MET A 7 24.22 -43.03 -64.30
CA MET A 7 24.28 -41.70 -63.69
C MET A 7 23.06 -41.51 -62.79
N PHE A 8 23.30 -41.35 -61.49
CA PHE A 8 22.30 -40.82 -60.54
C PHE A 8 22.34 -39.29 -60.60
N ALA A 9 21.26 -38.68 -61.10
CA ALA A 9 21.03 -37.25 -61.00
C ALA A 9 20.42 -36.94 -59.63
N LEU A 10 21.20 -36.27 -58.78
CA LEU A 10 20.75 -35.76 -57.48
C LEU A 10 20.09 -34.39 -57.70
N ALA A 11 18.76 -34.33 -57.63
CA ALA A 11 18.01 -33.08 -57.68
C ALA A 11 18.05 -32.41 -56.30
N LEU A 12 18.82 -31.34 -56.16
CA LEU A 12 18.79 -30.46 -54.99
C LEU A 12 17.51 -29.60 -55.05
N VAL A 13 16.53 -29.92 -54.21
CA VAL A 13 15.37 -29.05 -53.97
C VAL A 13 15.80 -27.97 -52.97
N ALA A 14 15.99 -26.74 -53.46
CA ALA A 14 16.22 -25.58 -52.62
C ALA A 14 14.90 -25.18 -51.95
N SER A 15 14.72 -25.53 -50.68
CA SER A 15 13.63 -25.01 -49.86
C SER A 15 13.91 -23.55 -49.50
N PRO A 16 12.98 -22.61 -49.72
CA PRO A 16 13.13 -21.24 -49.24
C PRO A 16 13.05 -21.24 -47.70
N PHE A 17 14.14 -20.87 -47.05
CA PHE A 17 14.13 -20.48 -45.65
C PHE A 17 13.33 -19.17 -45.53
N ALA A 18 12.06 -19.27 -45.17
CA ALA A 18 11.29 -18.13 -44.71
C ALA A 18 11.81 -17.76 -43.31
N PHE A 19 12.62 -16.71 -43.24
CA PHE A 19 12.91 -16.08 -41.96
C PHE A 19 11.60 -15.47 -41.44
N PRO A 20 11.10 -15.86 -40.26
CA PRO A 20 10.00 -15.14 -39.65
C PRO A 20 10.45 -13.69 -39.47
N ALA A 21 9.63 -12.76 -39.93
CA ALA A 21 9.83 -11.35 -39.61
C ALA A 21 9.92 -11.24 -38.07
N PRO A 22 10.87 -10.48 -37.50
CA PRO A 22 10.89 -10.23 -36.07
C PRO A 22 9.52 -9.65 -35.71
N GLY A 23 8.73 -10.41 -34.96
CA GLY A 23 7.51 -9.89 -34.38
C GLY A 23 7.89 -8.64 -33.60
N LEU A 24 7.27 -7.51 -33.92
CA LEU A 24 7.36 -6.31 -33.09
C LEU A 24 6.90 -6.73 -31.69
N ALA A 25 7.86 -6.97 -30.79
CA ALA A 25 7.56 -7.24 -29.41
C ALA A 25 6.82 -5.99 -28.91
N SER A 26 5.56 -6.17 -28.52
CA SER A 26 4.83 -5.12 -27.81
C SER A 26 5.67 -4.77 -26.59
N THR A 27 6.19 -3.55 -26.52
CA THR A 27 6.88 -3.06 -25.33
C THR A 27 5.87 -3.14 -24.19
N SER A 28 6.15 -3.93 -23.16
CA SER A 28 5.27 -4.00 -22.00
C SER A 28 5.06 -2.59 -21.44
N SER A 29 3.88 -2.33 -20.86
CA SER A 29 3.56 -1.01 -20.30
C SER A 29 4.59 -0.59 -19.24
N THR A 30 5.15 -1.55 -18.50
CA THR A 30 6.24 -1.34 -17.55
C THR A 30 7.53 -0.86 -18.21
N ALA A 31 7.95 -1.46 -19.32
CA ALA A 31 9.17 -1.05 -20.03
C ALA A 31 9.01 0.34 -20.68
N LEU A 32 7.82 0.67 -21.18
CA LEU A 32 7.52 2.01 -21.66
C LEU A 32 7.58 3.02 -20.51
N PHE A 33 6.91 2.74 -19.39
CA PHE A 33 6.92 3.59 -18.21
C PHE A 33 8.35 3.85 -17.72
N ASP A 34 9.16 2.79 -17.58
CA ASP A 34 10.55 2.89 -17.12
C ASP A 34 11.40 3.75 -18.09
N SER A 35 11.21 3.58 -19.41
CA SER A 35 11.90 4.38 -20.43
C SER A 35 11.52 5.87 -20.36
N GLU A 36 10.24 6.18 -20.16
CA GLU A 36 9.75 7.55 -20.11
C GLU A 36 10.18 8.26 -18.82
N VAL A 37 10.14 7.57 -17.67
CA VAL A 37 10.64 8.12 -16.39
C VAL A 37 12.15 8.31 -16.42
N ALA A 38 12.91 7.40 -17.02
CA ALA A 38 14.37 7.53 -17.16
C ALA A 38 14.79 8.74 -18.03
N ALA A 39 13.90 9.24 -18.89
CA ALA A 39 14.13 10.46 -19.68
C ALA A 39 14.00 11.76 -18.85
N GLY A 40 13.57 11.67 -17.58
CA GLY A 40 13.45 12.80 -16.65
C GLY A 40 11.99 13.18 -16.36
N LEU A 41 11.77 13.78 -15.18
CA LEU A 41 10.46 14.25 -14.69
C LEU A 41 10.42 15.79 -14.59
N PRO A 42 9.25 16.44 -14.78
CA PRO A 42 7.96 15.84 -15.12
C PRO A 42 7.90 15.32 -16.57
N ARG A 43 7.04 14.32 -16.83
CA ARG A 43 6.93 13.65 -18.14
C ARG A 43 5.50 13.30 -18.50
N SER A 44 5.12 13.54 -19.76
CA SER A 44 3.80 13.19 -20.30
C SER A 44 3.90 12.18 -21.43
N PHE A 45 3.14 11.08 -21.35
CA PHE A 45 3.11 10.03 -22.39
C PHE A 45 1.80 9.23 -22.33
N TYR A 46 1.59 8.37 -23.32
CA TYR A 46 0.44 7.46 -23.32
C TYR A 46 0.91 6.06 -22.92
N LEU A 47 0.24 5.49 -21.92
CA LEU A 47 0.46 4.11 -21.51
C LEU A 47 -0.60 3.23 -22.18
N PRO A 48 -0.21 2.17 -22.93
CA PRO A 48 -1.14 1.22 -23.49
C PRO A 48 -2.05 0.62 -22.40
N GLY A 49 -3.32 0.40 -22.73
CA GLY A 49 -4.29 -0.08 -21.75
C GLY A 49 -4.21 -1.58 -21.48
N ASP A 50 -3.44 -2.33 -22.27
CA ASP A 50 -3.40 -3.80 -22.23
C ASP A 50 -2.91 -4.34 -20.87
N ASP A 51 -2.07 -3.58 -20.16
CA ASP A 51 -1.56 -3.94 -18.82
C ASP A 51 -2.15 -3.06 -17.70
N LEU A 52 -3.13 -2.20 -18.00
CA LEU A 52 -3.75 -1.32 -17.01
C LEU A 52 -5.11 -1.85 -16.55
N PRO A 53 -5.49 -1.65 -15.27
CA PRO A 53 -6.85 -1.94 -14.82
C PRO A 53 -7.89 -1.11 -15.60
N GLY A 54 -8.69 -1.76 -16.45
CA GLY A 54 -9.73 -1.08 -17.23
C GLY A 54 -10.14 -1.77 -18.54
N ASP A 55 -10.72 -0.98 -19.44
CA ASP A 55 -11.28 -1.38 -20.73
C ASP A 55 -10.25 -1.53 -21.86
N GLY A 56 -8.96 -1.60 -21.52
CA GLY A 56 -7.87 -1.67 -22.50
C GLY A 56 -7.59 -0.35 -23.22
N THR A 57 -8.20 0.77 -22.80
CA THR A 57 -7.92 2.08 -23.40
C THR A 57 -6.57 2.62 -22.97
N ALA A 58 -5.81 3.14 -23.95
CA ALA A 58 -4.59 3.88 -23.65
C ALA A 58 -4.92 5.12 -22.82
N ARG A 59 -4.15 5.37 -21.77
CA ARG A 59 -4.36 6.50 -20.86
C ARG A 59 -3.22 7.48 -20.96
N LYS A 60 -3.54 8.78 -20.87
CA LYS A 60 -2.52 9.82 -20.79
C LYS A 60 -2.00 9.86 -19.36
N LEU A 61 -0.71 9.64 -19.19
CA LEU A 61 0.00 9.77 -17.92
C LEU A 61 0.81 11.05 -17.94
N ASP A 62 0.66 11.86 -16.91
CA ASP A 62 1.51 12.99 -16.58
C ASP A 62 2.24 12.67 -15.27
N VAL A 63 3.42 12.04 -15.34
CA VAL A 63 4.23 11.69 -14.16
C VAL A 63 4.94 12.96 -13.69
N LEU A 64 4.57 13.44 -12.50
CA LEU A 64 4.96 14.75 -12.00
C LEU A 64 6.31 14.69 -11.29
N GLU A 65 6.42 13.82 -10.29
CA GLU A 65 7.62 13.66 -9.49
C GLU A 65 7.73 12.26 -8.89
N ARG A 66 8.97 11.91 -8.51
CA ARG A 66 9.26 10.71 -7.74
C ARG A 66 9.25 11.05 -6.26
N LEU A 67 8.53 10.29 -5.46
CA LEU A 67 8.61 10.40 -4.01
C LEU A 67 9.91 9.76 -3.50
N ASP A 68 10.63 10.50 -2.66
CA ASP A 68 11.83 10.05 -1.94
C ASP A 68 11.51 9.08 -0.77
N VAL A 69 10.83 7.99 -1.10
CA VAL A 69 10.50 6.89 -0.19
C VAL A 69 11.29 5.66 -0.61
N GLU A 70 11.87 4.96 0.36
CA GLU A 70 12.49 3.66 0.12
C GLU A 70 11.43 2.57 0.26
N LEU A 71 11.10 1.91 -0.86
CA LEU A 71 10.20 0.76 -0.87
C LEU A 71 11.00 -0.52 -1.06
N GLU A 72 10.73 -1.53 -0.25
CA GLU A 72 11.32 -2.86 -0.38
C GLU A 72 10.21 -3.91 -0.54
N ALA A 73 10.34 -4.75 -1.57
CA ALA A 73 9.45 -5.86 -1.89
C ALA A 73 9.76 -7.10 -1.02
N PRO A 74 8.86 -8.10 -0.99
CA PRO A 74 9.09 -9.33 -0.22
C PRO A 74 10.37 -10.08 -0.57
N ASP A 75 10.77 -10.07 -1.85
CA ASP A 75 12.00 -10.68 -2.36
C ASP A 75 13.27 -9.84 -2.16
N GLY A 76 13.14 -8.66 -1.51
CA GLY A 76 14.23 -7.69 -1.32
C GLY A 76 14.42 -6.75 -2.51
N GLY A 77 13.62 -6.85 -3.57
CA GLY A 77 13.64 -5.91 -4.68
C GLY A 77 13.24 -4.50 -4.25
N SER A 78 13.83 -3.48 -4.86
CA SER A 78 13.45 -2.09 -4.60
C SER A 78 12.20 -1.70 -5.39
N GLY A 79 11.30 -0.95 -4.76
CA GLY A 79 10.20 -0.26 -5.42
C GLY A 79 10.42 1.25 -5.52
N THR A 80 9.63 1.91 -6.37
CA THR A 80 9.57 3.36 -6.48
C THR A 80 8.12 3.84 -6.51
N MET A 81 7.89 5.04 -5.99
CA MET A 81 6.57 5.67 -5.95
C MET A 81 6.62 7.02 -6.65
N PHE A 82 5.57 7.34 -7.41
CA PHE A 82 5.46 8.58 -8.16
C PHE A 82 4.12 9.25 -7.91
N LEU A 83 4.13 10.59 -7.92
CA LEU A 83 2.93 11.37 -8.11
C LEU A 83 2.67 11.55 -9.60
N ALA A 84 1.43 11.36 -10.00
CA ALA A 84 1.03 11.49 -11.40
C ALA A 84 -0.38 12.06 -11.53
N GLU A 85 -0.71 12.48 -12.75
CA GLU A 85 -2.09 12.61 -13.19
C GLU A 85 -2.35 11.59 -14.30
N VAL A 86 -3.51 10.94 -14.25
CA VAL A 86 -3.96 10.00 -15.28
C VAL A 86 -5.25 10.53 -15.85
N ASP A 87 -5.20 10.91 -17.13
CA ASP A 87 -6.29 11.60 -17.83
C ASP A 87 -6.78 12.85 -17.06
N GLY A 88 -5.83 13.59 -16.47
CA GLY A 88 -6.07 14.79 -15.66
C GLY A 88 -6.64 14.52 -14.26
N GLN A 89 -6.65 13.26 -13.80
CA GLN A 89 -7.04 12.91 -12.43
C GLN A 89 -5.82 12.61 -11.57
N PRO A 90 -5.68 13.19 -10.37
CA PRO A 90 -4.59 12.87 -9.45
C PRO A 90 -4.52 11.37 -9.15
N ALA A 91 -3.31 10.83 -9.20
CA ALA A 91 -3.03 9.43 -8.97
C ALA A 91 -1.63 9.23 -8.35
N THR A 92 -1.47 8.09 -7.70
CA THR A 92 -0.17 7.56 -7.28
C THR A 92 0.16 6.32 -8.09
N ILE A 93 1.45 6.21 -8.46
CA ILE A 93 1.97 5.07 -9.19
C ILE A 93 3.00 4.37 -8.32
N VAL A 94 2.88 3.06 -8.18
CA VAL A 94 3.89 2.20 -7.55
C VAL A 94 4.49 1.27 -8.60
N ARG A 95 5.81 1.34 -8.75
CA ARG A 95 6.59 0.48 -9.63
C ARG A 95 7.46 -0.45 -8.78
N MET A 96 7.29 -1.76 -8.92
CA MET A 96 8.00 -2.77 -8.11
C MET A 96 8.24 -4.05 -8.91
N GLY A 97 9.49 -4.46 -9.09
CA GLY A 97 9.84 -5.68 -9.84
C GLY A 97 9.43 -5.58 -11.32
N ASP A 98 8.44 -6.36 -11.75
CA ASP A 98 7.79 -6.24 -13.07
C ASP A 98 6.36 -5.65 -12.97
N ALA A 99 5.90 -5.33 -11.77
CA ALA A 99 4.58 -4.77 -11.51
C ALA A 99 4.59 -3.24 -11.58
N LEU A 100 3.50 -2.70 -12.10
CA LEU A 100 3.15 -1.29 -12.11
C LEU A 100 1.68 -1.21 -11.67
N ASP A 101 1.42 -0.50 -10.58
CA ASP A 101 0.04 -0.24 -10.11
C ASP A 101 -0.24 1.26 -10.12
N ILE A 102 -1.46 1.63 -10.50
CA ILE A 102 -1.95 3.01 -10.56
C ILE A 102 -3.19 3.11 -9.69
N ALA A 103 -3.16 3.99 -8.69
CA ALA A 103 -4.27 4.24 -7.79
C ALA A 103 -4.69 5.69 -7.92
N PHE A 104 -5.98 5.90 -8.16
CA PHE A 104 -6.58 7.23 -8.19
C PHE A 104 -6.87 7.72 -6.78
N ASP A 105 -6.64 9.01 -6.55
CA ASP A 105 -7.13 9.67 -5.35
C ASP A 105 -8.67 9.59 -5.32
N GLU A 106 -9.23 9.25 -4.16
CA GLU A 106 -10.68 9.27 -4.00
C GLU A 106 -11.15 10.72 -4.18
N LYS A 107 -11.94 10.99 -5.23
CA LYS A 107 -12.44 12.35 -5.51
C LYS A 107 -13.21 12.88 -4.31
N THR A 108 -12.60 13.81 -3.57
CA THR A 108 -13.30 14.68 -2.64
C THR A 108 -14.13 15.64 -3.49
N GLU A 109 -15.37 15.28 -3.82
CA GLU A 109 -16.29 16.21 -4.47
C GLU A 109 -16.50 17.42 -3.55
N GLN A 110 -15.71 18.47 -3.77
CA GLN A 110 -16.01 19.79 -3.27
C GLN A 110 -17.08 20.41 -4.19
N THR A 111 -18.26 20.64 -3.62
CA THR A 111 -19.33 21.59 -4.04
C THR A 111 -20.47 21.01 -4.92
N PRO A 112 -21.74 21.45 -4.72
CA PRO A 112 -22.92 20.71 -5.11
C PRO A 112 -23.41 21.09 -6.50
N SER A 113 -23.72 20.11 -7.34
CA SER A 113 -24.99 20.08 -8.06
C SER A 113 -25.16 18.79 -8.85
N ARG A 114 -26.41 18.34 -8.86
CA ARG A 114 -26.99 17.25 -9.64
C ARG A 114 -26.33 17.07 -11.02
N ARG A 115 -25.74 15.90 -11.24
CA ARG A 115 -26.12 15.01 -12.36
C ARG A 115 -25.62 13.59 -12.11
N ARG A 116 -26.58 12.68 -12.07
CA ARG A 116 -26.43 11.25 -11.85
C ARG A 116 -25.88 10.62 -13.13
N THR A 117 -24.63 10.19 -13.10
CA THR A 117 -24.08 9.25 -14.09
C THR A 117 -23.37 8.11 -13.37
N LYS A 118 -23.59 6.90 -13.92
CA LYS A 118 -23.25 5.58 -13.37
C LYS A 118 -21.82 5.52 -12.82
N ARG A 119 -21.70 5.15 -11.53
CA ARG A 119 -20.45 4.69 -10.90
C ARG A 119 -20.03 3.37 -11.54
N SER A 120 -18.74 3.21 -11.81
CA SER A 120 -18.15 1.92 -12.16
C SER A 120 -18.33 0.97 -10.98
N THR A 121 -18.92 -0.18 -11.30
CA THR A 121 -19.14 -1.33 -10.45
C THR A 121 -17.87 -2.18 -10.48
N ASP A 122 -17.02 -2.04 -9.47
CA ASP A 122 -16.05 -3.06 -9.04
C ASP A 122 -15.88 -2.99 -7.52
N TRP A 123 -17.04 -3.10 -6.85
CA TRP A 123 -17.12 -3.27 -5.40
C TRP A 123 -17.68 -4.67 -5.13
N PRO A 124 -16.93 -5.62 -4.56
CA PRO A 124 -17.53 -6.72 -3.86
C PRO A 124 -17.84 -6.24 -2.44
N VAL A 125 -18.96 -5.55 -2.24
CA VAL A 125 -19.44 -5.23 -0.89
C VAL A 125 -20.91 -5.57 -0.82
N ASP A 126 -21.15 -6.81 -0.36
CA ASP A 126 -22.42 -7.20 0.25
C ASP A 126 -22.20 -7.22 1.77
N TYR A 127 -21.96 -6.03 2.35
CA TYR A 127 -22.02 -5.84 3.80
C TYR A 127 -23.29 -5.04 4.12
N ALA A 128 -24.38 -5.79 4.20
CA ALA A 128 -25.64 -5.31 4.75
C ALA A 128 -25.55 -5.27 6.28
N GLY A 129 -25.39 -4.05 6.82
CA GLY A 129 -25.77 -3.73 8.20
C GLY A 129 -24.64 -3.11 9.03
N ALA A 130 -24.65 -1.78 9.16
CA ALA A 130 -24.19 -1.03 10.35
C ALA A 130 -24.36 0.49 10.15
N SER A 131 -25.57 0.94 9.82
CA SER A 131 -25.94 2.34 10.07
C SER A 131 -26.10 2.49 11.59
N GLU A 132 -25.58 3.58 12.19
CA GLU A 132 -25.68 3.95 13.62
C GLU A 132 -24.54 3.33 14.48
N LEU A 133 -23.65 4.01 15.23
CA LEU A 133 -23.72 5.22 16.05
C LEU A 133 -22.32 5.74 16.49
N PHE A 134 -22.28 6.98 16.97
CA PHE A 134 -21.18 7.65 17.65
C PHE A 134 -20.50 6.77 18.73
N PHE A 135 -19.20 6.53 18.59
CA PHE A 135 -18.37 5.91 19.63
C PHE A 135 -17.69 7.00 20.48
N PRO A 136 -17.76 6.93 21.83
CA PRO A 136 -16.89 7.73 22.68
C PRO A 136 -15.44 7.23 22.57
N PRO A 137 -14.43 8.10 22.83
CA PRO A 137 -13.02 7.73 22.76
C PRO A 137 -12.72 6.53 23.66
N SER A 138 -11.97 5.56 23.13
CA SER A 138 -11.52 4.40 23.90
C SER A 138 -10.48 4.85 24.92
N ASN A 139 -10.86 4.90 26.20
CA ASN A 139 -9.99 5.21 27.33
C ASN A 139 -8.98 4.10 27.69
N ASP A 140 -8.66 3.18 26.77
CA ASP A 140 -7.87 1.99 27.09
C ASP A 140 -6.37 2.16 26.71
N ALA A 141 -5.90 3.41 26.62
CA ALA A 141 -4.50 3.74 26.43
C ALA A 141 -3.75 3.68 27.77
N GLU A 142 -3.39 2.49 28.23
CA GLU A 142 -2.38 2.34 29.29
C GLU A 142 -0.97 2.60 28.71
N PRO A 143 -0.17 3.50 29.31
CA PRO A 143 1.18 3.79 28.82
C PRO A 143 2.10 2.58 29.03
N THR A 144 2.57 1.97 27.95
CA THR A 144 3.59 0.90 28.04
C THR A 144 4.99 1.49 28.26
N GLU A 145 5.79 0.77 29.03
CA GLU A 145 7.14 1.11 29.48
C GLU A 145 8.09 1.48 28.31
N ARG A 146 8.77 2.63 28.43
CA ARG A 146 9.66 3.18 27.39
C ARG A 146 11.01 2.48 27.42
N GLN A 147 11.39 1.86 26.31
CA GLN A 147 12.74 1.32 26.12
C GLN A 147 13.73 2.46 25.81
N PRO A 148 14.98 2.43 26.30
CA PRO A 148 15.96 3.48 26.00
C PRO A 148 16.45 3.40 24.55
N ASP A 149 16.29 4.50 23.80
CA ASP A 149 16.72 4.64 22.40
C ASP A 149 18.25 4.45 22.24
N ARG A 150 18.67 3.76 21.18
CA ARG A 150 20.06 3.73 20.71
C ARG A 150 20.15 4.33 19.31
N ALA A 151 21.08 5.30 19.17
CA ALA A 151 21.36 6.12 17.99
C ALA A 151 20.19 7.01 17.56
N GLU A 152 20.50 8.22 17.07
CA GLU A 152 19.47 9.15 16.57
C GLU A 152 18.73 8.49 15.40
N GLU A 153 17.53 7.99 15.69
CA GLU A 153 16.62 7.45 14.69
C GLU A 153 16.15 8.62 13.82
N ASN A 154 16.81 8.80 12.68
CA ASN A 154 16.52 9.89 11.74
C ASN A 154 15.60 9.43 10.60
N GLU A 155 15.01 8.24 10.69
CA GLU A 155 14.20 7.60 9.64
C GLU A 155 12.98 6.91 10.26
N LEU A 156 11.81 7.04 9.62
CA LEU A 156 10.62 6.28 9.96
C LEU A 156 10.57 4.99 9.12
N ARG A 157 10.63 3.84 9.81
CA ARG A 157 10.59 2.51 9.17
C ARG A 157 9.25 1.85 9.45
N VAL A 158 8.54 1.47 8.40
CA VAL A 158 7.28 0.72 8.51
C VAL A 158 7.45 -0.61 7.79
N TRP A 159 7.41 -1.69 8.58
CA TRP A 159 7.36 -3.05 8.09
C TRP A 159 5.91 -3.47 7.94
N ILE A 160 5.52 -3.83 6.73
CA ILE A 160 4.21 -4.39 6.42
C ILE A 160 4.41 -5.88 6.22
N PHE A 161 3.85 -6.66 7.13
CA PHE A 161 3.76 -8.11 7.01
C PHE A 161 2.40 -8.43 6.41
N LEU A 162 2.39 -8.79 5.12
CA LEU A 162 1.20 -9.25 4.43
C LEU A 162 0.89 -10.67 4.88
N HIS A 163 -0.19 -10.83 5.63
CA HIS A 163 -0.58 -12.11 6.18
C HIS A 163 -1.01 -13.08 5.07
N ASP A 164 -0.78 -14.37 5.27
CA ASP A 164 -0.97 -15.41 4.26
C ASP A 164 -2.45 -15.57 3.82
N ASP A 165 -3.41 -15.07 4.62
CA ASP A 165 -4.83 -15.03 4.31
C ASP A 165 -5.33 -13.71 3.69
N ALA A 166 -4.44 -12.73 3.46
CA ALA A 166 -4.83 -11.44 2.90
C ALA A 166 -5.30 -11.52 1.45
N GLY A 167 -5.01 -12.62 0.73
CA GLY A 167 -5.60 -12.89 -0.59
C GLY A 167 -5.18 -11.94 -1.71
N GLU A 168 -4.12 -11.16 -1.53
CA GLU A 168 -3.57 -10.24 -2.53
C GLU A 168 -2.10 -10.59 -2.80
N ASP A 169 -1.76 -10.98 -4.02
CA ASP A 169 -0.39 -11.32 -4.41
C ASP A 169 0.31 -10.16 -5.18
N ASN A 170 -0.42 -9.12 -5.58
CA ASN A 170 0.17 -7.96 -6.24
C ASN A 170 0.68 -6.95 -5.19
N HIS A 171 1.96 -7.08 -4.85
CA HIS A 171 2.65 -6.23 -3.87
C HIS A 171 2.65 -4.73 -4.24
N ALA A 172 2.73 -4.38 -5.53
CA ALA A 172 2.63 -2.99 -5.96
C ALA A 172 1.25 -2.42 -5.64
N LYS A 173 0.20 -3.20 -5.89
CA LYS A 173 -1.19 -2.86 -5.54
C LYS A 173 -1.39 -2.73 -4.03
N VAL A 174 -0.85 -3.65 -3.23
CA VAL A 174 -0.90 -3.55 -1.75
C VAL A 174 -0.34 -2.21 -1.29
N LEU A 175 0.88 -1.87 -1.71
CA LEU A 175 1.52 -0.63 -1.31
C LEU A 175 0.77 0.60 -1.83
N ASN A 176 0.29 0.56 -3.06
CA ASN A 176 -0.40 1.69 -3.66
C ASN A 176 -1.76 1.94 -2.98
N TRP A 177 -2.54 0.89 -2.75
CA TRP A 177 -3.87 1.01 -2.16
C TRP A 177 -3.87 1.39 -0.69
N TYR A 178 -2.94 0.85 0.10
CA TYR A 178 -2.95 1.03 1.56
C TYR A 178 -1.95 2.08 2.03
N ALA A 179 -0.74 2.12 1.47
CA ALA A 179 0.35 2.92 2.01
C ALA A 179 0.59 4.24 1.25
N ALA A 180 0.32 4.32 -0.05
CA ALA A 180 0.73 5.48 -0.87
C ALA A 180 0.15 6.82 -0.39
N GLY A 181 -1.15 6.85 -0.07
CA GLY A 181 -1.79 8.07 0.44
C GLY A 181 -1.15 8.55 1.76
N TRP A 182 -0.86 7.61 2.66
CA TRP A 182 -0.17 7.90 3.92
C TRP A 182 1.28 8.34 3.72
N ILE A 183 2.05 7.64 2.87
CA ILE A 183 3.44 8.00 2.53
C ILE A 183 3.50 9.42 1.98
N ARG A 184 2.64 9.72 0.99
CA ARG A 184 2.54 11.06 0.40
C ARG A 184 2.32 12.10 1.48
N GLU A 185 1.29 11.92 2.32
CA GLU A 185 0.99 12.91 3.35
C GLU A 185 2.14 13.06 4.37
N MET A 186 2.79 11.96 4.75
CA MET A 186 3.94 12.01 5.67
C MET A 186 5.06 12.91 5.12
N MET A 187 5.32 12.80 3.82
CA MET A 187 6.44 13.46 3.15
C MET A 187 6.12 14.89 2.69
N THR A 188 4.87 15.20 2.36
CA THR A 188 4.49 16.53 1.86
C THR A 188 3.92 17.44 2.94
N GLU A 189 3.16 16.90 3.89
CA GLU A 189 2.42 17.70 4.87
C GLU A 189 2.89 17.48 6.31
N VAL A 190 3.13 16.24 6.74
CA VAL A 190 3.42 15.96 8.16
C VAL A 190 4.85 16.34 8.51
N LYS A 191 5.87 15.77 7.87
CA LYS A 191 7.26 16.09 8.19
C LYS A 191 8.13 16.02 6.92
N PRO A 192 8.06 17.06 6.07
CA PRO A 192 8.91 17.14 4.89
C PRO A 192 10.38 16.97 5.22
N GLY A 193 11.07 16.15 4.44
CA GLY A 193 12.49 15.81 4.63
C GLY A 193 12.77 14.74 5.68
N LEU A 194 11.76 14.11 6.29
CA LEU A 194 11.94 12.88 7.06
C LEU A 194 12.10 11.69 6.09
N PRO A 195 13.23 10.95 6.12
CA PRO A 195 13.33 9.68 5.42
C PRO A 195 12.25 8.70 5.89
N VAL A 196 11.51 8.15 4.94
CA VAL A 196 10.51 7.11 5.16
C VAL A 196 10.92 5.86 4.39
N ARG A 197 11.00 4.74 5.09
CA ARG A 197 11.21 3.41 4.50
C ARG A 197 10.01 2.53 4.78
N VAL A 198 9.48 1.90 3.73
CA VAL A 198 8.41 0.92 3.82
C VAL A 198 8.87 -0.41 3.25
N THR A 199 8.94 -1.43 4.11
CA THR A 199 9.35 -2.78 3.72
C THR A 199 8.15 -3.70 3.77
N LEU A 200 7.76 -4.27 2.64
CA LEU A 200 6.72 -5.29 2.54
C LEU A 200 7.35 -6.69 2.63
N LYS A 201 6.77 -7.56 3.44
CA LYS A 201 7.14 -8.97 3.56
C LYS A 201 5.89 -9.85 3.47
N ALA A 202 6.05 -11.03 2.89
CA ALA A 202 4.98 -12.00 2.68
C ALA A 202 5.55 -13.42 2.79
N ARG A 203 4.70 -14.40 3.17
CA ARG A 203 5.04 -15.84 3.20
C ARG A 203 6.26 -16.19 4.07
N ILE A 204 6.35 -15.57 5.25
CA ILE A 204 7.35 -15.85 6.28
C ILE A 204 6.71 -16.69 7.37
N GLN A 205 7.15 -17.94 7.50
CA GLN A 205 6.71 -18.84 8.55
C GLN A 205 6.97 -18.25 9.96
N GLY A 206 5.96 -18.33 10.81
CA GLY A 206 5.92 -17.77 12.15
C GLY A 206 5.57 -16.27 12.21
N VAL A 207 5.60 -15.53 11.09
CA VAL A 207 5.43 -14.06 11.06
C VAL A 207 4.20 -13.65 10.25
N THR A 208 4.10 -14.09 9.00
CA THR A 208 2.95 -13.76 8.13
C THR A 208 1.84 -14.80 8.19
N ASP A 209 2.05 -15.92 8.87
CA ASP A 209 1.02 -16.89 9.29
C ASP A 209 0.70 -16.75 10.79
N PHE A 210 1.05 -15.60 11.39
CA PHE A 210 0.81 -15.31 12.79
C PHE A 210 -0.69 -15.40 13.13
N ASP A 211 -1.05 -16.26 14.08
CA ASP A 211 -2.45 -16.50 14.48
C ASP A 211 -3.05 -15.28 15.21
N TYR A 212 -3.43 -14.25 14.47
CA TYR A 212 -3.97 -13.01 15.01
C TYR A 212 -5.41 -13.18 15.57
N HIS A 213 -6.06 -14.31 15.31
CA HIS A 213 -7.35 -14.69 15.89
C HIS A 213 -7.22 -15.32 17.29
N ALA A 214 -6.04 -15.78 17.67
CA ALA A 214 -5.80 -16.37 18.99
C ALA A 214 -6.08 -15.38 20.13
N SER A 215 -6.38 -15.92 21.31
CA SER A 215 -6.67 -15.17 22.55
C SER A 215 -7.92 -14.27 22.50
N ASN A 216 -8.49 -14.02 23.68
CA ASN A 216 -9.58 -13.05 23.85
C ASN A 216 -9.05 -11.62 24.06
N SER A 217 -7.74 -11.43 24.26
CA SER A 217 -7.11 -10.12 24.48
C SER A 217 -6.38 -9.64 23.22
N ARG A 218 -6.89 -8.56 22.61
CA ARG A 218 -6.22 -7.93 21.46
C ARG A 218 -4.86 -7.34 21.81
N ILE A 219 -4.71 -6.83 23.04
CA ILE A 219 -3.49 -6.14 23.50
C ILE A 219 -2.36 -7.17 23.59
N ASP A 220 -2.65 -8.34 24.15
CA ASP A 220 -1.68 -9.42 24.25
C ASP A 220 -1.25 -9.87 22.84
N ARG A 221 -2.19 -9.97 21.89
CA ARG A 221 -1.84 -10.32 20.50
C ARG A 221 -1.01 -9.29 19.78
N LEU A 222 -1.25 -8.00 20.00
CA LEU A 222 -0.39 -6.94 19.48
C LEU A 222 1.03 -7.03 20.07
N ALA A 223 1.15 -7.27 21.37
CA ALA A 223 2.44 -7.44 22.03
C ALA A 223 3.18 -8.71 21.54
N ASP A 224 2.47 -9.83 21.39
CA ASP A 224 3.02 -11.08 20.85
C ASP A 224 3.52 -10.88 19.41
N PHE A 225 2.71 -10.21 18.57
CA PHE A 225 3.10 -9.92 17.19
C PHE A 225 4.29 -8.99 17.11
N ARG A 226 4.32 -7.95 17.95
CA ARG A 226 5.47 -7.06 18.06
C ARG A 226 6.74 -7.86 18.31
N GLN A 227 6.73 -8.77 19.28
CA GLN A 227 7.91 -9.58 19.62
C GLN A 227 8.38 -10.39 18.41
N VAL A 228 7.46 -11.09 17.74
CA VAL A 228 7.76 -11.88 16.53
C VAL A 228 8.34 -11.02 15.41
N ALA A 229 7.76 -9.85 15.16
CA ALA A 229 8.21 -8.92 14.13
C ALA A 229 9.56 -8.29 14.48
N ASP A 230 9.78 -7.88 15.74
CA ASP A 230 11.04 -7.35 16.23
C ASP A 230 12.17 -8.39 16.07
N ASP A 231 11.91 -9.66 16.44
CA ASP A 231 12.87 -10.75 16.29
C ASP A 231 13.22 -11.00 14.82
N TYR A 232 12.21 -10.98 13.93
CA TYR A 232 12.43 -11.10 12.49
C TYR A 232 13.28 -9.94 11.95
N VAL A 233 12.92 -8.70 12.26
CA VAL A 233 13.64 -7.51 11.78
C VAL A 233 15.09 -7.50 12.27
N GLN A 234 15.33 -7.86 13.53
CA GLN A 234 16.68 -7.99 14.09
C GLN A 234 17.47 -9.10 13.39
N ALA A 235 16.83 -10.25 13.09
CA ALA A 235 17.48 -11.34 12.36
C ALA A 235 17.87 -10.95 10.92
N GLN A 236 17.14 -10.01 10.30
CA GLN A 236 17.49 -9.41 9.01
C GLN A 236 18.54 -8.28 9.11
N GLY A 237 19.09 -8.02 10.31
CA GLY A 237 20.06 -6.94 10.55
C GLY A 237 19.44 -5.55 10.67
N GLY A 238 18.11 -5.46 10.76
CA GLY A 238 17.39 -4.24 11.07
C GLY A 238 17.45 -3.87 12.56
N THR A 239 16.90 -2.70 12.89
CA THR A 239 16.82 -2.20 14.27
C THR A 239 15.35 -2.11 14.69
N ALA A 240 15.00 -2.67 15.84
CA ALA A 240 13.68 -2.54 16.46
C ALA A 240 13.61 -1.26 17.32
N GLY A 241 13.68 -0.12 16.62
CA GLY A 241 13.74 1.21 17.24
C GLY A 241 12.37 1.85 17.50
N ARG A 242 12.34 3.00 18.16
CA ARG A 242 11.12 3.79 18.42
C ARG A 242 10.38 4.20 17.15
N PHE A 243 11.07 4.43 16.05
CA PHE A 243 10.53 4.77 14.73
C PHE A 243 10.46 3.54 13.81
N THR A 244 10.61 2.34 14.37
CA THR A 244 10.31 1.09 13.66
C THR A 244 8.92 0.62 14.05
N LYS A 245 8.04 0.51 13.05
CA LYS A 245 6.65 0.11 13.16
C LYS A 245 6.38 -1.15 12.36
N HIS A 246 5.51 -2.00 12.87
CA HIS A 246 5.12 -3.27 12.29
C HIS A 246 3.62 -3.30 12.09
N VAL A 247 3.18 -3.61 10.88
CA VAL A 247 1.77 -3.74 10.53
C VAL A 247 1.54 -5.13 9.99
N LEU A 248 0.68 -5.92 10.61
CA LEU A 248 0.13 -7.13 9.99
C LEU A 248 -1.07 -6.73 9.14
N LEU A 249 -0.97 -6.84 7.82
CA LEU A 249 -2.09 -6.63 6.91
C LEU A 249 -2.78 -7.98 6.67
N VAL A 250 -4.03 -8.11 7.12
CA VAL A 250 -4.79 -9.37 7.12
C VAL A 250 -5.97 -9.32 6.16
N GLY A 251 -6.52 -10.48 5.83
CA GLY A 251 -7.80 -10.58 5.14
C GLY A 251 -8.95 -10.14 6.06
N GLU A 252 -9.48 -11.11 6.79
CA GLU A 252 -10.61 -10.88 7.69
C GLU A 252 -10.18 -10.21 9.01
N PRO A 253 -10.96 -9.26 9.56
CA PRO A 253 -10.71 -8.76 10.90
C PRO A 253 -10.87 -9.88 11.93
N ALA A 254 -10.04 -9.87 12.99
CA ALA A 254 -10.16 -10.91 14.00
C ALA A 254 -11.40 -10.75 14.87
N LYS A 255 -11.96 -11.88 15.29
CA LYS A 255 -13.14 -11.91 16.17
C LYS A 255 -12.91 -11.27 17.54
N ASN A 256 -11.65 -11.16 17.97
CA ASN A 256 -11.28 -10.50 19.24
C ASN A 256 -11.10 -8.97 19.08
N TRP A 257 -11.23 -8.43 17.87
CA TRP A 257 -11.27 -6.98 17.61
C TRP A 257 -12.69 -6.42 17.79
N VAL A 258 -13.35 -6.72 18.90
CA VAL A 258 -14.73 -6.25 19.15
C VAL A 258 -14.75 -4.84 19.73
N GLY A 259 -15.41 -3.88 19.10
CA GLY A 259 -15.62 -2.56 19.71
C GLY A 259 -16.46 -2.65 20.99
N ARG A 260 -16.58 -1.54 21.74
CA ARG A 260 -17.50 -1.48 22.91
C ARG A 260 -18.98 -1.72 22.53
N SER A 261 -19.32 -1.66 21.25
CA SER A 261 -20.69 -1.78 20.73
C SER A 261 -20.85 -2.91 19.70
N PHE A 262 -20.32 -4.11 19.91
CA PHE A 262 -20.49 -5.29 19.02
C PHE A 262 -20.10 -5.11 17.53
N ASP A 263 -19.61 -3.94 17.14
CA ASP A 263 -19.21 -3.63 15.77
C ASP A 263 -17.83 -4.24 15.47
N THR A 264 -17.71 -4.73 14.24
CA THR A 264 -16.46 -5.25 13.69
C THR A 264 -15.47 -4.09 13.55
N VAL A 265 -14.39 -4.14 14.33
CA VAL A 265 -13.26 -3.23 14.17
C VAL A 265 -12.38 -3.75 13.03
N LEU A 266 -11.97 -2.86 12.11
CA LEU A 266 -11.22 -3.22 10.91
C LEU A 266 -9.69 -3.06 11.07
N GLY A 267 -9.24 -2.55 12.21
CA GLY A 267 -7.83 -2.40 12.54
C GLY A 267 -7.64 -2.09 14.02
N VAL A 268 -6.49 -2.49 14.55
CA VAL A 268 -6.13 -2.20 15.95
C VAL A 268 -4.65 -1.86 16.02
N ALA A 269 -4.29 -0.85 16.80
CA ALA A 269 -2.91 -0.43 17.00
C ALA A 269 -2.57 -0.25 18.47
N GLN A 270 -1.31 -0.51 18.81
CA GLN A 270 -0.76 -0.06 20.09
C GLN A 270 -0.49 1.45 20.00
N VAL A 271 -1.22 2.25 20.78
CA VAL A 271 -1.06 3.72 20.81
C VAL A 271 0.36 4.09 21.23
N ASN A 272 1.04 4.90 20.41
CA ASN A 272 2.47 5.23 20.55
C ASN A 272 3.40 3.99 20.62
N GLY A 273 2.91 2.82 20.23
CA GLY A 273 3.62 1.56 20.26
C GLY A 273 4.27 1.23 18.93
N HIS A 274 4.49 -0.07 18.69
CA HIS A 274 5.24 -0.55 17.52
C HIS A 274 4.43 -1.47 16.61
N SER A 275 3.26 -1.94 17.04
CA SER A 275 2.50 -2.96 16.30
C SER A 275 1.08 -2.50 16.02
N ALA A 276 0.61 -2.84 14.83
CA ALA A 276 -0.78 -2.74 14.44
C ALA A 276 -1.21 -3.94 13.59
N PHE A 277 -2.51 -4.19 13.59
CA PHE A 277 -3.18 -5.09 12.65
C PHE A 277 -4.17 -4.27 11.81
N VAL A 278 -4.22 -4.54 10.52
CA VAL A 278 -5.10 -3.83 9.57
C VAL A 278 -5.77 -4.87 8.69
N SER A 279 -7.09 -4.88 8.61
CA SER A 279 -7.83 -5.72 7.67
C SER A 279 -7.97 -5.02 6.31
N ASN A 280 -7.88 -5.81 5.25
CA ASN A 280 -8.12 -5.37 3.88
C ASN A 280 -9.62 -5.21 3.54
N HIS A 281 -10.54 -5.64 4.41
CA HIS A 281 -12.01 -5.53 4.26
C HIS A 281 -12.58 -4.16 4.63
N GLY A 282 -11.78 -3.10 4.52
CA GLY A 282 -12.15 -1.75 4.93
C GLY A 282 -11.78 -0.66 3.94
N HIS A 283 -12.02 0.57 4.36
CA HIS A 283 -11.57 1.72 3.60
C HIS A 283 -10.03 1.77 3.55
N ARG A 284 -9.49 2.28 2.44
CA ARG A 284 -8.04 2.42 2.20
C ARG A 284 -7.30 3.17 3.31
N HIS A 285 -7.99 4.05 4.03
CA HIS A 285 -7.41 4.84 5.13
C HIS A 285 -7.18 4.07 6.42
N ASN A 286 -7.67 2.83 6.57
CA ASN A 286 -7.45 2.06 7.80
C ASN A 286 -5.96 1.88 8.10
N PHE A 287 -5.13 1.70 7.05
CA PHE A 287 -3.68 1.66 7.22
C PHE A 287 -3.14 2.97 7.83
N ALA A 288 -3.52 4.11 7.25
CA ALA A 288 -3.13 5.42 7.79
C ALA A 288 -3.65 5.61 9.22
N HIS A 289 -4.88 5.20 9.51
CA HIS A 289 -5.49 5.29 10.84
C HIS A 289 -4.66 4.55 11.90
N GLU A 290 -4.36 3.27 11.66
CA GLU A 290 -3.64 2.44 12.62
C GLU A 290 -2.17 2.85 12.75
N VAL A 291 -1.51 3.20 11.63
CA VAL A 291 -0.14 3.74 11.68
C VAL A 291 -0.11 5.06 12.44
N GLY A 292 -1.13 5.92 12.25
CA GLY A 292 -1.30 7.18 12.96
C GLY A 292 -1.28 7.00 14.48
N HIS A 293 -2.06 6.05 15.02
CA HIS A 293 -2.06 5.73 16.45
C HIS A 293 -0.66 5.38 16.98
N MET A 294 0.15 4.64 16.21
CA MET A 294 1.50 4.26 16.61
C MET A 294 2.50 5.42 16.64
N ILE A 295 2.20 6.53 15.96
CA ILE A 295 3.07 7.71 15.85
C ILE A 295 2.44 8.97 16.43
N GLY A 296 1.46 8.84 17.33
CA GLY A 296 0.95 9.93 18.16
C GLY A 296 -0.32 10.61 17.67
N ALA A 297 -0.91 10.17 16.57
CA ALA A 297 -2.22 10.64 16.15
C ALA A 297 -3.33 10.10 17.08
N ARG A 298 -4.47 10.79 17.10
CA ARG A 298 -5.55 10.65 18.07
C ARG A 298 -6.92 10.82 17.43
N HIS A 299 -7.92 10.09 17.93
CA HIS A 299 -9.31 10.22 17.50
C HIS A 299 -9.91 11.58 17.89
N GLU A 300 -9.53 12.12 19.05
CA GLU A 300 -10.06 13.38 19.58
C GLU A 300 -9.75 14.57 18.67
N ASP A 301 -8.67 14.45 17.91
CA ASP A 301 -8.19 15.45 16.97
C ASP A 301 -8.66 15.16 15.53
N ALA A 302 -9.52 14.15 15.33
CA ALA A 302 -10.07 13.84 14.02
C ALA A 302 -11.10 14.87 13.55
N ALA A 303 -11.24 15.01 12.24
CA ALA A 303 -12.28 15.81 11.64
C ALA A 303 -13.25 14.93 10.85
N VAL A 304 -14.53 15.16 11.10
CA VAL A 304 -15.63 14.52 10.38
C VAL A 304 -16.36 15.62 9.61
N TYR A 305 -16.20 15.61 8.29
CA TYR A 305 -16.84 16.54 7.37
C TYR A 305 -18.11 15.93 6.80
N LEU A 306 -18.89 16.71 6.03
CA LEU A 306 -20.19 16.26 5.51
C LEU A 306 -20.11 14.94 4.73
N LEU A 307 -19.11 14.82 3.84
CA LEU A 307 -18.95 13.67 2.95
C LEU A 307 -17.67 12.86 3.21
N HIS A 308 -16.77 13.33 4.08
CA HIS A 308 -15.48 12.68 4.29
C HIS A 308 -15.00 12.73 5.75
N VAL A 309 -14.07 11.84 6.07
CA VAL A 309 -13.40 11.75 7.38
C VAL A 309 -11.90 11.87 7.20
N SER A 310 -11.24 12.52 8.16
CA SER A 310 -9.77 12.50 8.28
C SER A 310 -9.26 11.09 8.56
N ASN A 311 -7.96 10.84 8.39
CA ASN A 311 -7.31 9.55 8.68
C ASN A 311 -7.61 9.01 10.09
N MET A 312 -7.76 9.89 11.09
CA MET A 312 -8.11 9.48 12.47
C MET A 312 -9.62 9.46 12.76
N GLY A 313 -10.46 9.75 11.75
CA GLY A 313 -11.90 9.64 11.91
C GLY A 313 -12.32 8.17 11.96
N ASN A 314 -13.42 7.89 12.66
CA ASN A 314 -14.03 6.57 12.59
C ASN A 314 -14.51 6.29 11.16
N SER A 315 -14.47 5.02 10.74
CA SER A 315 -15.17 4.59 9.54
C SER A 315 -16.66 4.80 9.72
N ILE A 316 -17.23 5.73 8.96
CA ILE A 316 -18.65 6.08 8.99
C ILE A 316 -19.26 5.69 7.65
N ILE A 317 -20.31 4.86 7.66
CA ILE A 317 -21.03 4.46 6.45
C ILE A 317 -21.43 5.71 5.65
N GLY A 318 -21.15 5.67 4.35
CA GLY A 318 -21.48 6.74 3.41
C GLY A 318 -20.50 7.92 3.40
N LYS A 319 -19.44 7.88 4.21
CA LYS A 319 -18.32 8.82 4.12
C LYS A 319 -17.11 8.16 3.47
N ILE A 320 -16.37 8.95 2.71
CA ILE A 320 -15.09 8.55 2.13
C ILE A 320 -13.95 9.08 2.99
N SER A 321 -12.77 8.47 2.92
CA SER A 321 -11.61 9.09 3.54
C SER A 321 -11.14 10.24 2.68
N ASN A 322 -10.73 11.36 3.29
CA ASN A 322 -9.97 12.37 2.57
C ASN A 322 -8.47 12.05 2.50
N GLN A 323 -8.07 10.89 3.05
CA GLN A 323 -6.68 10.41 3.14
C GLN A 323 -5.73 11.40 3.82
N GLN A 324 -6.25 12.25 4.72
CA GLN A 324 -5.50 13.32 5.37
C GLN A 324 -5.66 13.31 6.89
N TYR A 325 -4.58 13.50 7.62
CA TYR A 325 -4.59 13.94 9.01
C TYR A 325 -5.06 15.39 9.13
N THR A 326 -5.73 15.70 10.23
CA THR A 326 -6.01 17.10 10.61
C THR A 326 -4.73 17.81 11.04
N ASP A 327 -4.72 19.14 11.07
CA ASP A 327 -3.55 19.90 11.52
C ASP A 327 -3.13 19.57 12.96
N ALA A 328 -4.09 19.33 13.84
CA ALA A 328 -3.83 18.87 15.20
C ALA A 328 -3.12 17.51 15.22
N ASN A 329 -3.60 16.55 14.43
CA ASN A 329 -2.93 15.24 14.31
C ASN A 329 -1.56 15.34 13.64
N ARG A 330 -1.40 16.15 12.59
CA ARG A 330 -0.09 16.42 11.98
C ARG A 330 0.89 16.96 13.03
N GLN A 331 0.44 17.87 13.89
CA GLN A 331 1.27 18.41 14.96
C GLN A 331 1.60 17.35 16.03
N ASN A 332 0.65 16.51 16.42
CA ASN A 332 0.90 15.42 17.36
C ASN A 332 1.94 14.43 16.81
N ILE A 333 1.83 14.08 15.53
CA ILE A 333 2.79 13.20 14.85
C ILE A 333 4.17 13.85 14.79
N ARG A 334 4.26 15.14 14.42
CA ARG A 334 5.53 15.88 14.46
C ARG A 334 6.15 15.89 15.86
N ASN A 335 5.33 16.11 16.89
CA ASN A 335 5.80 16.10 18.28
C ASN A 335 6.35 14.73 18.67
N PHE A 336 5.66 13.64 18.29
CA PHE A 336 6.18 12.29 18.47
C PHE A 336 7.52 12.13 17.76
N LEU A 337 7.60 12.45 16.47
CA LEU A 337 8.80 12.26 15.65
C LEU A 337 9.96 13.20 15.99
N ASN A 338 9.73 14.26 16.79
CA ASN A 338 10.76 15.21 17.23
C ASN A 338 11.14 15.06 18.69
N ALA A 339 10.37 14.33 19.49
CA ALA A 339 10.70 14.08 20.88
C ALA A 339 12.03 13.33 20.94
N ARG A 340 13.10 14.03 21.29
CA ARG A 340 14.37 13.42 21.72
C ARG A 340 14.14 12.85 23.11
N LEU A 341 14.58 11.61 23.34
CA LEU A 341 14.65 11.05 24.70
C LEU A 341 15.79 11.70 25.49
#